data_AF-A0A954C432-F1
#
_entry.id   AF-A0A954C432-F1
#
_cell.length_a   1.000
_cell.length_b   1.000
_cell.length_c   1.000
_cell.angle_alpha   90.00
_cell.angle_beta   90.00
_cell.angle_gamma   90.00
#
_symmetry.space_group_name_H-M   'P 1'
#
loop_
_entity.id
_entity.type
_entity.pdbx_description
1 polymer ?
#
loop_
_entity_poly.entity_id
_entity_poly.type
_entity_poly.pdbx_seq_one_letter_code
_entity_poly.pdbx_strand_id
1 'polypeptide(L)'
;MRGLGWTWAVAALLGVGQAAAGDGVWLRVEQNGVFGGGPPREVEVAATGDLVRLLDRAAQRTLYVDRAAREVVEVDLVRGEYVRKPFAAYAGLRRERAARRQEQLARIAALREAAADEGERAALDARLREQGLRLDGEERVTREELPPRPFFVTLGHVPQPVLCTPTCLRVNQAREPVASLQVATRLELRVQPLDVYLELGILPEALEQALRALEGTVLSGELLLDDGSLKKRIRFRALEVRSGVDVGDLRPPLGLTQVEELGAETREEPRGEVCLRCGGPLGKTRVTLAGRPFCSRQHRQAYAREHARER
;
A
#
# COMPACT_ATOMS: atom_id res chain seq x y z
N MET A 1 -27.65 47.93 20.91
CA MET A 1 -27.08 46.57 21.08
C MET A 1 -27.77 45.65 20.11
N ARG A 2 -27.01 45.14 19.14
CA ARG A 2 -27.50 44.39 17.97
C ARG A 2 -27.60 42.91 18.33
N GLY A 3 -28.77 42.32 18.12
CA GLY A 3 -28.99 40.88 18.16
C GLY A 3 -29.76 40.47 16.91
N LEU A 4 -29.05 40.30 15.80
CA LEU A 4 -29.57 39.72 14.56
C LEU A 4 -29.22 38.23 14.60
N GLY A 5 -30.21 37.39 14.92
CA GLY A 5 -30.13 35.95 14.74
C GLY A 5 -30.22 35.62 13.25
N TRP A 6 -29.17 35.01 12.71
CA TRP A 6 -29.14 34.53 11.34
C TRP A 6 -29.62 33.08 11.31
N THR A 7 -30.92 32.92 11.08
CA THR A 7 -31.52 31.75 10.44
C THR A 7 -30.95 31.59 9.04
N TRP A 8 -30.21 30.51 8.77
CA TRP A 8 -29.86 30.12 7.40
C TRP A 8 -30.96 29.22 6.85
N ALA A 9 -31.84 29.82 6.04
CA ALA A 9 -32.74 29.11 5.15
C ALA A 9 -32.05 28.91 3.79
N VAL A 10 -31.99 27.64 3.38
CA VAL A 10 -32.04 27.06 2.03
C VAL A 10 -31.75 27.99 0.83
N ALA A 11 -30.74 27.63 0.04
CA ALA A 11 -30.68 27.91 -1.38
C ALA A 11 -30.66 26.58 -2.16
N ALA A 12 -31.83 26.19 -2.66
CA ALA A 12 -31.97 25.35 -3.83
C ALA A 12 -31.86 26.22 -5.10
N LEU A 13 -31.50 25.59 -6.23
CA LEU A 13 -31.38 26.09 -7.61
C LEU A 13 -29.98 26.50 -8.07
N LEU A 14 -29.30 25.55 -8.70
CA LEU A 14 -28.88 25.71 -10.10
C LEU A 14 -29.10 24.39 -10.84
N GLY A 15 -30.28 24.27 -11.46
CA GLY A 15 -30.47 23.44 -12.64
C GLY A 15 -29.78 24.14 -13.82
N VAL A 16 -28.57 23.72 -14.12
CA VAL A 16 -27.93 23.92 -15.43
C VAL A 16 -28.09 22.60 -16.15
N GLY A 17 -28.61 22.63 -17.38
CA GLY A 17 -28.93 21.44 -18.17
C GLY A 17 -27.82 20.39 -18.08
N GLN A 18 -28.13 19.27 -17.44
CA GLN A 18 -27.28 18.09 -17.44
C GLN A 18 -27.26 17.57 -18.89
N ALA A 19 -26.23 17.97 -19.65
CA ALA A 19 -25.65 17.04 -20.61
C ALA A 19 -25.46 15.72 -19.84
N ALA A 20 -25.93 14.60 -20.41
CA ALA A 20 -25.93 13.30 -19.75
C ALA A 20 -24.61 13.10 -19.00
N ALA A 21 -24.66 13.19 -17.67
CA ALA A 21 -23.47 13.11 -16.84
C ALA A 21 -22.86 11.73 -17.12
N GLY A 22 -21.62 11.69 -17.60
CA GLY A 22 -20.94 10.42 -17.81
C GLY A 22 -20.90 9.68 -16.47
N ASP A 23 -21.09 8.37 -16.45
CA ASP A 23 -21.00 7.57 -15.21
C ASP A 23 -19.58 7.47 -14.64
N GLY A 24 -18.65 8.23 -15.20
CA GLY A 24 -17.24 8.21 -14.90
C GLY A 24 -16.86 8.96 -13.63
N VAL A 25 -15.81 8.45 -12.99
CA VAL A 25 -15.11 9.07 -11.87
C VAL A 25 -13.66 9.32 -12.30
N TRP A 26 -13.19 10.53 -12.07
CA TRP A 26 -11.80 10.91 -12.24
C TRP A 26 -11.24 11.37 -10.90
N LEU A 27 -10.06 10.86 -10.54
CA LEU A 27 -9.34 11.25 -9.35
C LEU A 27 -7.94 11.69 -9.74
N ARG A 28 -7.47 12.76 -9.11
CA ARG A 28 -6.04 13.09 -9.07
C ARG A 28 -5.50 12.67 -7.72
N VAL A 29 -4.50 11.81 -7.73
CA VAL A 29 -3.95 11.17 -6.53
C VAL A 29 -2.44 11.38 -6.51
N GLU A 30 -1.89 11.81 -5.39
CA GLU A 30 -0.45 11.70 -5.14
C GLU A 30 -0.17 10.29 -4.63
N GLN A 31 0.63 9.50 -5.35
CA GLN A 31 1.04 8.17 -4.91
C GLN A 31 2.49 7.83 -5.29
N ASN A 32 3.11 6.89 -4.61
CA ASN A 32 4.50 6.50 -4.85
C ASN A 32 4.69 5.29 -5.79
N GLY A 33 3.77 5.16 -6.76
CA GLY A 33 3.68 4.06 -7.71
C GLY A 33 2.73 2.95 -7.26
N VAL A 34 2.21 2.18 -8.22
CA VAL A 34 1.17 1.16 -7.97
C VAL A 34 1.67 -0.05 -7.18
N PHE A 35 2.98 -0.22 -7.00
CA PHE A 35 3.54 -1.20 -6.05
C PHE A 35 4.46 -0.54 -5.01
N GLY A 36 4.42 0.79 -4.90
CA GLY A 36 5.36 1.57 -4.08
C GLY A 36 6.79 1.59 -4.64
N GLY A 37 7.73 2.12 -3.83
CA GLY A 37 9.18 2.12 -4.11
C GLY A 37 9.73 3.41 -4.71
N GLY A 38 8.88 4.33 -5.17
CA GLY A 38 9.29 5.64 -5.69
C GLY A 38 9.11 6.80 -4.71
N PRO A 39 9.55 8.02 -5.08
CA PRO A 39 9.00 9.24 -4.49
C PRO A 39 7.51 9.38 -4.88
N PRO A 40 6.65 9.96 -4.03
CA PRO A 40 5.28 10.30 -4.39
C PRO A 40 5.23 11.20 -5.63
N ARG A 41 4.26 10.96 -6.50
CA ARG A 41 4.02 11.71 -7.73
C ARG A 41 2.53 11.71 -8.05
N GLU A 42 2.10 12.69 -8.84
CA GLU A 42 0.72 12.78 -9.26
C GLU A 42 0.39 11.71 -10.30
N VAL A 43 -0.71 11.00 -10.04
CA VAL A 43 -1.30 9.99 -10.90
C VAL A 43 -2.76 10.33 -11.11
N GLU A 44 -3.21 10.20 -12.35
CA GLU A 44 -4.62 10.32 -12.70
C GLU A 44 -5.25 8.92 -12.66
N VAL A 45 -6.34 8.78 -11.91
CA VAL A 45 -7.16 7.57 -11.87
C VAL A 45 -8.49 7.90 -12.54
N ALA A 46 -8.89 7.11 -13.51
CA ALA A 46 -10.10 7.31 -14.27
C ALA A 46 -10.87 6.00 -14.30
N ALA A 47 -12.18 6.01 -14.05
CA ALA A 47 -12.94 4.78 -13.91
C ALA A 47 -14.37 4.92 -14.38
N THR A 48 -14.93 3.86 -14.97
CA THR A 48 -16.35 3.73 -15.37
C THR A 48 -16.72 2.26 -15.39
N GLY A 49 -17.80 1.90 -14.67
CA GLY A 49 -18.17 0.49 -14.51
C GLY A 49 -17.00 -0.35 -14.01
N ASP A 50 -16.70 -1.45 -14.70
CA ASP A 50 -15.61 -2.37 -14.37
C ASP A 50 -14.23 -1.95 -14.89
N LEU A 51 -14.12 -0.81 -15.56
CA LEU A 51 -12.87 -0.35 -16.15
C LEU A 51 -12.22 0.73 -15.29
N VAL A 52 -10.93 0.58 -15.03
CA VAL A 52 -10.10 1.56 -14.33
C VAL A 52 -8.82 1.80 -15.13
N ARG A 53 -8.42 3.06 -15.27
CA ARG A 53 -7.14 3.48 -15.83
C ARG A 53 -6.37 4.27 -14.78
N LEU A 54 -5.10 3.93 -14.57
CA LEU A 54 -4.17 4.68 -13.76
C LEU A 54 -3.06 5.20 -14.67
N LEU A 55 -2.99 6.51 -14.86
CA LEU A 55 -2.01 7.17 -15.72
C LEU A 55 -0.96 7.90 -14.87
N ASP A 56 0.27 7.40 -14.94
CA ASP A 56 1.44 8.00 -14.31
C ASP A 56 2.26 8.72 -15.39
N ARG A 57 1.93 10.00 -15.62
CA ARG A 57 2.58 10.81 -16.65
C ARG A 57 4.08 10.99 -16.38
N ALA A 58 4.49 11.09 -15.13
CA ALA A 58 5.89 11.28 -14.78
C ALA A 58 6.73 10.04 -15.08
N ALA A 59 6.18 8.85 -14.83
CA ALA A 59 6.84 7.58 -15.18
C ALA A 59 6.57 7.13 -16.63
N GLN A 60 5.72 7.83 -17.38
CA GLN A 60 5.26 7.40 -18.71
C GLN A 60 4.70 5.96 -18.69
N ARG A 61 3.93 5.65 -17.64
CA ARG A 61 3.29 4.34 -17.44
C ARG A 61 1.79 4.49 -17.34
N THR A 62 1.07 3.51 -17.86
CA THR A 62 -0.37 3.41 -17.65
C THR A 62 -0.74 1.99 -17.23
N LEU A 63 -1.64 1.85 -16.27
CA LEU A 63 -2.31 0.59 -15.97
C LEU A 63 -3.77 0.68 -16.42
N TYR A 64 -4.23 -0.34 -17.12
CA TYR A 64 -5.63 -0.55 -17.43
C TYR A 64 -6.09 -1.80 -16.69
N VAL A 65 -7.13 -1.67 -15.89
CA VAL A 65 -7.69 -2.76 -15.08
C VAL A 65 -9.10 -3.01 -15.58
N ASP A 66 -9.36 -4.26 -15.97
CA ASP A 66 -10.69 -4.75 -16.33
C ASP A 66 -11.14 -5.72 -15.23
N ARG A 67 -12.05 -5.25 -14.37
CA ARG A 67 -12.51 -5.96 -13.19
C ARG A 67 -13.42 -7.14 -13.53
N ALA A 68 -14.20 -6.99 -14.59
CA ALA A 68 -15.06 -8.05 -15.11
C ALA A 68 -14.22 -9.18 -15.72
N ALA A 69 -13.21 -8.84 -16.53
CA ALA A 69 -12.30 -9.82 -17.11
C ALA A 69 -11.24 -10.34 -16.12
N ARG A 70 -11.06 -9.65 -14.98
CA ARG A 70 -10.00 -9.91 -13.99
C ARG A 70 -8.60 -9.85 -14.61
N GLU A 71 -8.36 -8.83 -15.41
CA GLU A 71 -7.10 -8.61 -16.11
C GLU A 71 -6.52 -7.23 -15.86
N VAL A 72 -5.20 -7.14 -15.89
CA VAL A 72 -4.43 -5.89 -15.88
C VAL A 72 -3.61 -5.83 -17.15
N VAL A 73 -3.64 -4.69 -17.82
CA VAL A 73 -2.70 -4.35 -18.88
C VAL A 73 -1.79 -3.24 -18.39
N GLU A 74 -0.51 -3.56 -18.24
CA GLU A 74 0.52 -2.58 -17.92
C GLU A 74 1.14 -2.07 -19.23
N VAL A 75 1.22 -0.76 -19.40
CA VAL A 75 1.70 -0.12 -20.63
C VAL A 75 2.92 0.75 -20.34
N ASP A 76 3.96 0.58 -21.16
CA ASP A 76 5.10 1.48 -21.30
C ASP A 76 4.84 2.46 -22.46
N LEU A 77 4.56 3.73 -22.13
CA LEU A 77 4.26 4.72 -23.16
C LEU A 77 5.51 5.14 -23.96
N VAL A 78 6.71 4.96 -23.40
CA VAL A 78 7.97 5.32 -24.07
C VAL A 78 8.32 4.29 -25.14
N ARG A 79 8.20 3.00 -24.77
CA ARG A 79 8.54 1.90 -25.67
C ARG A 79 7.39 1.50 -26.60
N GLY A 80 6.17 1.95 -26.32
CA GLY A 80 4.98 1.48 -27.04
C GLY A 80 4.72 -0.01 -26.79
N GLU A 81 5.09 -0.50 -25.61
CA GLU A 81 5.00 -1.91 -25.21
C GLU A 81 3.90 -2.09 -24.16
N TYR A 82 3.32 -3.28 -24.11
CA TYR A 82 2.42 -3.66 -23.02
C TYR A 82 2.59 -5.11 -22.62
N VAL A 83 2.25 -5.39 -21.37
CA VAL A 83 2.08 -6.76 -20.85
C VAL A 83 0.66 -6.91 -20.31
N ARG A 84 0.04 -8.04 -20.59
CA ARG A 84 -1.26 -8.42 -20.04
C ARG A 84 -1.06 -9.48 -18.97
N LYS A 85 -1.61 -9.26 -17.78
CA LYS A 85 -1.51 -10.16 -16.64
C LYS A 85 -2.90 -10.44 -16.07
N PRO A 86 -3.27 -11.70 -15.80
CA PRO A 86 -4.47 -11.99 -15.04
C PRO A 86 -4.28 -11.55 -13.57
N PHE A 87 -5.36 -11.26 -12.85
CA PHE A 87 -5.30 -10.95 -11.41
C PHE A 87 -4.58 -12.06 -10.61
N ALA A 88 -4.70 -13.31 -11.04
CA ALA A 88 -4.04 -14.46 -10.44
C ALA A 88 -2.50 -14.35 -10.41
N ALA A 89 -1.89 -13.60 -11.34
CA ALA A 89 -0.45 -13.35 -11.33
C ALA A 89 -0.04 -12.57 -10.07
N TYR A 90 -0.86 -11.62 -9.63
CA TYR A 90 -0.60 -10.80 -8.44
C TYR A 90 -0.93 -11.54 -7.14
N ALA A 91 -1.87 -12.47 -7.15
CA ALA A 91 -2.14 -13.38 -6.03
C ALA A 91 -0.95 -14.32 -5.71
N GLY A 92 0.03 -14.46 -6.62
CA GLY A 92 1.31 -15.12 -6.35
C GLY A 92 2.02 -14.54 -5.11
N LEU A 93 2.06 -13.20 -5.00
CA LEU A 93 2.70 -12.50 -3.88
C LEU A 93 2.08 -12.85 -2.53
N ARG A 94 0.75 -12.98 -2.46
CA ARG A 94 0.03 -13.41 -1.26
C ARG A 94 0.43 -14.83 -0.84
N ARG A 95 0.59 -15.74 -1.81
CA ARG A 95 1.00 -17.13 -1.55
C ARG A 95 2.45 -17.22 -1.08
N GLU A 96 3.36 -16.51 -1.74
CA GLU A 96 4.77 -16.44 -1.34
C GLU A 96 4.94 -15.88 0.08
N ARG A 97 4.19 -14.82 0.40
CA ARG A 97 4.12 -14.27 1.76
C ARG A 97 3.68 -15.33 2.77
N ALA A 98 2.59 -16.05 2.48
CA ALA A 98 2.06 -17.06 3.39
C ALA A 98 3.07 -18.18 3.64
N ALA A 99 3.74 -18.68 2.59
CA ALA A 99 4.77 -19.70 2.69
C ALA A 99 5.96 -19.22 3.55
N ARG A 100 6.52 -18.05 3.25
CA ARG A 100 7.64 -17.47 4.02
C ARG A 100 7.28 -17.21 5.47
N ARG A 101 6.04 -16.82 5.74
CA ARG A 101 5.55 -16.62 7.10
C ARG A 101 5.51 -17.95 7.87
N GLN A 102 5.05 -19.03 7.23
CA GLN A 102 5.07 -20.37 7.82
C GLN A 102 6.51 -20.83 8.11
N GLU A 103 7.45 -20.60 7.21
CA GLU A 103 8.88 -20.87 7.44
C GLU A 103 9.44 -20.08 8.63
N GLN A 104 9.10 -18.79 8.74
CA GLN A 104 9.50 -17.95 9.87
C GLN A 104 8.91 -18.48 11.20
N LEU A 105 7.64 -18.87 11.21
CA LEU A 105 7.00 -19.46 12.38
C LEU A 105 7.64 -20.78 12.79
N ALA A 106 7.87 -21.69 11.85
CA ALA A 106 8.54 -22.97 12.11
C ALA A 106 9.95 -22.76 12.67
N ARG A 107 10.71 -21.82 12.10
CA ARG A 107 12.05 -21.46 12.61
C ARG A 107 11.99 -20.92 14.04
N ILE A 108 11.04 -20.04 14.34
CA ILE A 108 10.92 -19.47 15.69
C ILE A 108 10.45 -20.53 16.69
N ALA A 109 9.53 -21.42 16.30
CA ALA A 109 9.11 -22.55 17.14
C ALA A 109 10.30 -23.44 17.52
N ALA A 110 11.13 -23.82 16.54
CA ALA A 110 12.36 -24.58 16.80
C ALA A 110 13.35 -23.85 17.71
N LEU A 111 13.54 -22.54 17.54
CA LEU A 111 14.37 -21.73 18.43
C LEU A 111 13.80 -21.65 19.85
N ARG A 112 12.47 -21.61 19.99
CA ARG A 112 11.78 -21.54 21.27
C ARG A 112 11.87 -22.87 22.04
N GLU A 113 11.82 -24.00 21.35
CA GLU A 113 12.07 -25.32 21.92
C GLU A 113 13.52 -25.50 22.38
N ALA A 114 14.47 -24.98 21.60
CA ALA A 114 15.90 -25.02 21.90
C ALA A 114 16.37 -23.95 22.91
N ALA A 115 15.49 -23.04 23.33
CA ALA A 115 15.84 -21.94 24.23
C ALA A 115 16.27 -22.46 25.62
N ALA A 116 17.40 -21.93 26.11
CA ALA A 116 18.04 -22.42 27.33
C ALA A 116 17.31 -22.01 28.61
N ASP A 117 16.60 -20.88 28.58
CA ASP A 117 15.91 -20.31 29.73
C ASP A 117 14.63 -19.53 29.33
N GLU A 118 13.89 -19.12 30.35
CA GLU A 118 12.62 -18.40 30.19
C GLU A 118 12.79 -16.97 29.64
N GLY A 119 13.96 -16.35 29.86
CA GLY A 119 14.27 -15.02 29.34
C GLY A 119 14.45 -15.05 27.82
N GLU A 120 15.13 -16.07 27.30
CA GLU A 120 15.28 -16.29 25.86
C GLU A 120 13.92 -16.57 25.19
N ARG A 121 13.06 -17.39 25.82
CA ARG A 121 11.68 -17.61 25.34
C ARG A 121 10.86 -16.32 25.32
N ALA A 122 10.94 -15.53 26.39
CA ALA A 122 10.24 -14.24 26.46
C ALA A 122 10.73 -13.26 25.37
N ALA A 123 12.03 -13.27 25.04
CA ALA A 123 12.59 -12.45 23.96
C ALA A 123 12.11 -12.89 22.57
N LEU A 124 12.01 -14.21 22.32
CA LEU A 124 11.43 -14.75 21.09
C LEU A 124 9.93 -14.40 20.98
N ASP A 125 9.18 -14.54 22.08
CA ASP A 125 7.75 -14.19 22.13
C ASP A 125 7.52 -12.67 21.97
N ALA A 126 8.45 -11.82 22.44
CA ALA A 126 8.42 -10.39 22.19
C ALA A 126 8.68 -10.08 20.70
N ARG A 127 9.67 -10.74 20.09
CA ARG A 127 9.98 -10.58 18.66
C ARG A 127 8.83 -11.00 17.75
N LEU A 128 8.14 -12.10 18.08
CA LEU A 128 6.93 -12.52 17.38
C LEU A 128 5.86 -11.43 17.40
N ARG A 129 5.59 -10.87 18.58
CA ARG A 129 4.62 -9.78 18.77
C ARG A 129 5.00 -8.53 17.98
N GLU A 130 6.28 -8.12 18.01
CA GLU A 130 6.76 -6.96 17.24
C GLU A 130 6.49 -7.10 15.73
N GLN A 131 6.61 -8.33 15.21
CA GLN A 131 6.39 -8.68 13.81
C GLN A 131 4.92 -8.98 13.47
N GLY A 132 4.02 -8.96 14.46
CA GLY A 132 2.62 -9.37 14.27
C GLY A 132 2.47 -10.85 13.92
N LEU A 133 3.41 -11.70 14.35
CA LEU A 133 3.36 -13.15 14.20
C LEU A 133 2.71 -13.79 15.43
N ARG A 134 1.97 -14.87 15.21
CA ARG A 134 1.41 -15.72 16.27
C ARG A 134 1.80 -17.17 16.02
N LEU A 135 2.08 -17.91 17.08
CA LEU A 135 2.49 -19.32 17.00
C LEU A 135 1.37 -20.24 16.47
N ASP A 136 0.11 -19.87 16.69
CA ASP A 136 -1.06 -20.55 16.12
C ASP A 136 -1.22 -20.27 14.60
N GLY A 137 -0.40 -19.40 14.02
CA GLY A 137 -0.45 -19.02 12.61
C GLY A 137 -1.59 -18.08 12.25
N GLU A 138 -2.48 -17.73 13.19
CA GLU A 138 -3.64 -16.88 12.91
C GLU A 138 -3.24 -15.43 12.62
N GLU A 139 -4.00 -14.78 11.74
CA GLU A 139 -3.92 -13.34 11.50
C GLU A 139 -5.21 -12.68 11.98
N ARG A 140 -5.11 -11.80 12.97
CA ARG A 140 -6.21 -10.99 13.46
C ARG A 140 -5.89 -9.54 13.24
N VAL A 141 -6.76 -8.81 12.55
CA VAL A 141 -6.59 -7.37 12.33
C VAL A 141 -7.38 -6.61 13.39
N THR A 142 -6.69 -5.74 14.12
CA THR A 142 -7.32 -4.79 15.04
C THR A 142 -7.39 -3.42 14.38
N ARG A 143 -8.55 -2.76 14.53
CA ARG A 143 -8.82 -1.39 14.07
C ARG A 143 -8.75 -0.43 15.25
N GLU A 144 -7.99 0.65 15.08
CA GLU A 144 -7.92 1.76 16.02
C GLU A 144 -8.35 3.03 15.28
N GLU A 145 -9.28 3.79 15.86
CA GLU A 145 -9.78 5.04 15.30
C GLU A 145 -9.42 6.20 16.20
N LEU A 146 -8.96 7.28 15.59
CA LEU A 146 -8.67 8.53 16.29
C LEU A 146 -9.77 9.56 16.04
N PRO A 147 -9.86 10.62 16.88
CA PRO A 147 -10.84 11.68 16.68
C PRO A 147 -10.83 12.24 15.26
N PRO A 148 -12.01 12.49 14.66
CA PRO A 148 -12.09 13.02 13.32
C PRO A 148 -11.39 14.38 13.16
N ARG A 149 -10.76 14.60 12.01
CA ARG A 149 -10.05 15.83 11.68
C ARG A 149 -10.31 16.24 10.23
N PRO A 150 -10.23 17.54 9.90
CA PRO A 150 -10.43 17.99 8.52
C PRO A 150 -9.29 17.51 7.62
N PHE A 151 -9.65 17.03 6.44
CA PHE A 151 -8.76 16.69 5.34
C PHE A 151 -9.17 17.54 4.13
N PHE A 152 -8.23 18.25 3.52
CA PHE A 152 -8.52 19.11 2.38
C PHE A 152 -8.39 18.33 1.06
N VAL A 153 -9.47 18.35 0.28
CA VAL A 153 -9.55 17.74 -1.06
C VAL A 153 -10.40 18.64 -1.95
N THR A 154 -10.10 18.66 -3.25
CA THR A 154 -10.93 19.36 -4.24
C THR A 154 -12.02 18.43 -4.73
N LEU A 155 -13.31 18.78 -4.58
CA LEU A 155 -14.41 18.03 -5.21
C LEU A 155 -15.06 18.91 -6.28
N GLY A 156 -15.16 18.40 -7.52
CA GLY A 156 -15.81 19.11 -8.62
C GLY A 156 -15.26 20.53 -8.83
N HIS A 157 -13.94 20.71 -8.70
CA HIS A 157 -13.18 21.98 -8.77
C HIS A 157 -13.20 22.89 -7.53
N VAL A 158 -13.92 22.52 -6.46
CA VAL A 158 -13.98 23.34 -5.24
C VAL A 158 -13.15 22.69 -4.12
N PRO A 159 -12.06 23.35 -3.65
CA PRO A 159 -11.34 22.92 -2.46
C PRO A 159 -12.25 22.98 -1.24
N GLN A 160 -12.37 21.89 -0.50
CA GLN A 160 -13.21 21.82 0.68
C GLN A 160 -12.63 20.92 1.77
N PRO A 161 -12.87 21.25 3.05
CA PRO A 161 -12.54 20.37 4.15
C PRO A 161 -13.56 19.21 4.22
N VAL A 162 -13.07 17.99 4.13
CA VAL A 162 -13.84 16.76 4.38
C VAL A 162 -13.42 16.20 5.73
N LEU A 163 -14.38 15.95 6.62
CA LEU A 163 -14.10 15.36 7.92
C LEU A 163 -13.68 13.89 7.73
N CYS A 164 -12.48 13.54 8.15
CA CYS A 164 -11.95 12.19 8.07
C CYS A 164 -11.64 11.63 9.45
N THR A 165 -11.91 10.34 9.64
CA THR A 165 -11.49 9.55 10.80
C THR A 165 -10.15 8.91 10.49
N PRO A 166 -9.04 9.29 11.17
CA PRO A 166 -7.79 8.57 11.06
C PRO A 166 -7.99 7.14 11.58
N THR A 167 -7.69 6.16 10.75
CA THR A 167 -7.92 4.74 11.05
C THR A 167 -6.62 3.96 10.87
N CYS A 168 -6.19 3.26 11.91
CA CYS A 168 -5.01 2.41 11.91
C CYS A 168 -5.41 0.95 11.98
N LEU A 169 -4.86 0.12 11.09
CA LEU A 169 -5.02 -1.33 11.11
C LEU A 169 -3.70 -1.99 11.49
N ARG A 170 -3.76 -2.94 12.42
CA ARG A 170 -2.60 -3.72 12.89
C ARG A 170 -2.91 -5.20 12.81
N VAL A 171 -2.01 -6.00 12.24
CA VAL A 171 -2.09 -7.47 12.31
C VAL A 171 -1.47 -7.91 13.63
N ASN A 172 -2.22 -8.66 14.44
CA ASN A 172 -1.77 -9.28 15.69
C ASN A 172 -1.02 -8.31 16.63
N GLN A 173 -1.49 -7.07 16.73
CA GLN A 173 -0.86 -6.02 17.55
C GLN A 173 0.62 -5.73 17.19
N ALA A 174 1.01 -5.96 15.93
CA ALA A 174 2.32 -5.57 15.43
C ALA A 174 2.64 -4.12 15.81
N ARG A 175 3.92 -3.85 16.14
CA ARG A 175 4.39 -2.51 16.52
C ARG A 175 4.14 -1.49 15.41
N GLU A 176 4.26 -1.91 14.16
CA GLU A 176 4.00 -1.09 12.98
C GLU A 176 2.60 -1.38 12.44
N PRO A 177 1.78 -0.36 12.15
CA PRO A 177 0.51 -0.58 11.47
C PRO A 177 0.73 -1.07 10.05
N VAL A 178 -0.12 -2.00 9.61
CA VAL A 178 -0.12 -2.46 8.21
C VAL A 178 -0.90 -1.51 7.32
N ALA A 179 -1.82 -0.72 7.88
CA ALA A 179 -2.47 0.38 7.19
C ALA A 179 -2.68 1.56 8.14
N SER A 180 -2.44 2.78 7.64
CA SER A 180 -2.77 4.03 8.30
C SER A 180 -3.52 4.92 7.33
N LEU A 181 -4.81 5.15 7.57
CA LEU A 181 -5.76 5.66 6.60
C LEU A 181 -6.45 6.93 7.11
N GLN A 182 -6.94 7.75 6.20
CA GLN A 182 -7.90 8.83 6.46
C GLN A 182 -9.22 8.46 5.77
N VAL A 183 -10.24 8.12 6.55
CA VAL A 183 -11.52 7.61 6.05
C VAL A 183 -12.60 8.68 6.19
N ALA A 184 -13.20 9.11 5.09
CA ALA A 184 -14.30 10.05 5.04
C ALA A 184 -15.63 9.29 5.04
N THR A 185 -16.41 9.40 6.12
CA THR A 185 -17.67 8.66 6.27
C THR A 185 -18.85 9.25 5.51
N ARG A 186 -18.80 10.54 5.16
CA ARG A 186 -19.89 11.26 4.46
C ARG A 186 -19.62 11.52 2.98
N LEU A 187 -18.48 11.05 2.48
CA LEU A 187 -18.14 11.13 1.08
C LEU A 187 -18.20 9.71 0.54
N GLU A 188 -19.05 9.48 -0.46
CA GLU A 188 -19.15 8.20 -1.16
C GLU A 188 -18.57 8.34 -2.56
N LEU A 189 -17.50 7.61 -2.83
CA LEU A 189 -16.92 7.49 -4.16
C LEU A 189 -17.23 6.11 -4.72
N ARG A 190 -17.68 6.05 -5.98
CA ARG A 190 -17.88 4.78 -6.69
C ARG A 190 -16.57 4.00 -6.87
N VAL A 191 -15.44 4.70 -6.94
CA VAL A 191 -14.09 4.13 -7.08
C VAL A 191 -13.16 4.85 -6.12
N GLN A 192 -12.42 4.09 -5.33
CA GLN A 192 -11.46 4.58 -4.35
C GLN A 192 -10.03 4.23 -4.79
N PRO A 193 -9.01 5.02 -4.40
CA PRO A 193 -7.61 4.70 -4.68
C PRO A 193 -7.19 3.31 -4.19
N LEU A 194 -7.83 2.80 -3.14
CA LEU A 194 -7.52 1.51 -2.54
C LEU A 194 -8.12 0.31 -3.31
N ASP A 195 -9.18 0.52 -4.10
CA ASP A 195 -9.95 -0.57 -4.72
C ASP A 195 -9.10 -1.44 -5.62
N VAL A 196 -8.19 -0.82 -6.38
CA VAL A 196 -7.24 -1.52 -7.25
C VAL A 196 -6.45 -2.56 -6.44
N TYR A 197 -5.96 -2.20 -5.26
CA TYR A 197 -5.18 -3.12 -4.42
C TYR A 197 -6.01 -4.26 -3.84
N LEU A 198 -7.26 -3.97 -3.46
CA LEU A 198 -8.19 -4.97 -2.94
C LEU A 198 -8.55 -6.00 -4.02
N GLU A 199 -8.69 -5.57 -5.26
CA GLU A 199 -9.11 -6.42 -6.37
C GLU A 199 -7.97 -7.28 -6.92
N LEU A 200 -6.73 -6.78 -6.93
CA LEU A 200 -5.57 -7.55 -7.37
C LEU A 200 -5.27 -8.76 -6.48
N GLY A 201 -5.83 -8.82 -5.27
CA GLY A 201 -5.65 -9.95 -4.34
C GLY A 201 -4.23 -10.07 -3.79
N ILE A 202 -3.45 -8.99 -3.83
CA ILE A 202 -2.07 -8.93 -3.31
C ILE A 202 -2.03 -8.88 -1.78
N LEU A 203 -3.14 -8.44 -1.15
CA LEU A 203 -3.18 -8.22 0.28
C LEU A 203 -3.44 -9.52 1.05
N PRO A 204 -2.90 -9.64 2.27
CA PRO A 204 -3.28 -10.71 3.18
C PRO A 204 -4.79 -10.74 3.40
N GLU A 205 -5.38 -11.93 3.53
CA GLU A 205 -6.83 -12.10 3.62
C GLU A 205 -7.47 -11.29 4.73
N ALA A 206 -6.91 -11.40 5.95
CA ALA A 206 -7.42 -10.71 7.11
C ALA A 206 -7.35 -9.17 6.95
N LEU A 207 -6.31 -8.68 6.26
CA LEU A 207 -6.17 -7.25 5.96
C LEU A 207 -7.15 -6.81 4.88
N GLU A 208 -7.31 -7.59 3.81
CA GLU A 208 -8.28 -7.34 2.75
C GLU A 208 -9.71 -7.25 3.32
N GLN A 209 -10.11 -8.22 4.14
CA GLN A 209 -11.41 -8.24 4.81
C GLN A 209 -11.60 -7.02 5.71
N ALA A 210 -10.59 -6.66 6.52
CA ALA A 210 -10.66 -5.49 7.39
C ALA A 210 -10.77 -4.18 6.61
N LEU A 211 -10.10 -4.06 5.47
CA LEU A 211 -10.18 -2.90 4.59
C LEU A 211 -11.54 -2.80 3.89
N ARG A 212 -12.11 -3.93 3.43
CA ARG A 212 -13.46 -3.98 2.84
C ARG A 212 -14.56 -3.66 3.85
N ALA A 213 -14.32 -3.93 5.13
CA ALA A 213 -15.23 -3.60 6.22
C ALA A 213 -15.14 -2.14 6.70
N LEU A 214 -14.28 -1.31 6.09
CA LEU A 214 -14.24 0.12 6.40
C LEU A 214 -15.47 0.81 5.81
N GLU A 215 -16.23 1.48 6.67
CA GLU A 215 -17.35 2.32 6.26
C GLU A 215 -16.83 3.70 5.81
N GLY A 216 -17.08 4.05 4.56
CA GLY A 216 -16.73 5.35 3.97
C GLY A 216 -15.69 5.26 2.85
N THR A 217 -15.16 6.42 2.47
CA THR A 217 -14.16 6.56 1.42
C THR A 217 -12.77 6.78 2.00
N VAL A 218 -11.79 5.98 1.58
CA VAL A 218 -10.39 6.21 1.93
C VAL A 218 -9.78 7.29 1.05
N LEU A 219 -9.54 8.47 1.62
CA LEU A 219 -9.00 9.62 0.89
C LEU A 219 -7.48 9.70 0.89
N SER A 220 -6.83 9.12 1.90
CA SER A 220 -5.38 8.98 1.89
C SER A 220 -4.98 7.83 2.78
N GLY A 221 -3.81 7.27 2.53
CA GLY A 221 -3.27 6.30 3.44
C GLY A 221 -1.88 5.84 3.09
N GLU A 222 -1.32 5.10 4.03
CA GLU A 222 -0.16 4.26 3.83
C GLU A 222 -0.57 2.81 4.06
N LEU A 223 -0.17 1.94 3.13
CA LEU A 223 -0.42 0.50 3.17
C LEU A 223 0.92 -0.22 3.05
N LEU A 224 1.18 -1.13 3.99
CA LEU A 224 2.36 -1.98 3.98
C LEU A 224 2.07 -3.24 3.17
N LEU A 225 2.69 -3.34 1.99
CA LEU A 225 2.83 -4.60 1.28
C LEU A 225 4.04 -5.34 1.83
N ASP A 226 3.80 -6.53 2.35
CA ASP A 226 4.84 -7.40 2.88
C ASP A 226 4.76 -8.73 2.13
N ASP A 227 5.79 -9.09 1.36
CA ASP A 227 5.87 -10.39 0.68
C ASP A 227 6.60 -11.45 1.53
N GLY A 228 6.87 -11.15 2.81
CA GLY A 228 7.63 -11.98 3.74
C GLY A 228 9.15 -11.77 3.67
N SER A 229 9.67 -11.07 2.66
CA SER A 229 11.10 -10.73 2.50
C SER A 229 11.34 -9.23 2.28
N LEU A 230 10.42 -8.57 1.59
CA LEU A 230 10.46 -7.16 1.22
C LEU A 230 9.20 -6.50 1.73
N LYS A 231 9.40 -5.34 2.34
CA LYS A 231 8.35 -4.47 2.83
C LYS A 231 8.30 -3.22 1.96
N LYS A 232 7.26 -3.10 1.14
CA LYS A 232 6.99 -1.91 0.34
C LYS A 232 5.85 -1.14 0.98
N ARG A 233 6.04 0.16 1.17
CA ARG A 233 4.97 1.05 1.63
C ARG A 233 4.38 1.74 0.42
N ILE A 234 3.10 1.48 0.17
CA ILE A 234 2.30 2.27 -0.75
C ILE A 234 1.79 3.47 0.02
N ARG A 235 1.96 4.65 -0.56
CA ARG A 235 1.37 5.90 -0.08
C ARG A 235 0.45 6.41 -1.15
N PHE A 236 -0.73 6.86 -0.75
CA PHE A 236 -1.65 7.54 -1.65
C PHE A 236 -2.39 8.67 -0.93
N ARG A 237 -2.72 9.71 -1.67
CA ARG A 237 -3.48 10.86 -1.19
C ARG A 237 -4.33 11.43 -2.33
N ALA A 238 -5.63 11.39 -2.18
CA ALA A 238 -6.56 12.07 -3.08
C ALA A 238 -6.35 13.59 -2.98
N LEU A 239 -6.09 14.21 -4.12
CA LEU A 239 -5.94 15.66 -4.27
C LEU A 239 -7.23 16.26 -4.85
N GLU A 240 -7.81 15.58 -5.82
CA GLU A 240 -9.04 16.01 -6.47
C GLU A 240 -9.92 14.83 -6.86
N VAL A 241 -11.23 15.02 -6.78
CA VAL A 241 -12.24 14.06 -7.19
C VAL A 241 -13.26 14.77 -8.07
N ARG A 242 -13.59 14.15 -9.20
CA ARG A 242 -14.66 14.57 -10.11
C ARG A 242 -15.52 13.36 -10.44
N SER A 243 -16.83 13.53 -10.33
CA SER A 243 -17.83 12.50 -10.64
C SER A 243 -18.76 13.03 -11.72
N GLY A 244 -19.38 12.16 -12.50
CA GLY A 244 -20.30 12.60 -13.55
C GLY A 244 -19.58 13.09 -14.83
N VAL A 245 -18.30 12.76 -14.99
CA VAL A 245 -17.43 13.31 -16.05
C VAL A 245 -17.12 12.27 -17.12
N ASP A 246 -16.88 12.75 -18.34
CA ASP A 246 -16.24 11.93 -19.36
C ASP A 246 -14.77 11.70 -18.97
N VAL A 247 -14.40 10.44 -18.87
CA VAL A 247 -13.07 9.98 -18.43
C VAL A 247 -12.16 9.58 -19.59
N GLY A 248 -12.67 9.64 -20.82
CA GLY A 248 -11.97 9.23 -22.04
C GLY A 248 -11.68 7.73 -22.07
N ASP A 249 -10.65 7.35 -22.83
CA ASP A 249 -10.35 5.93 -23.10
C ASP A 249 -9.83 5.18 -21.87
N LEU A 250 -10.59 4.19 -21.43
CA LEU A 250 -10.24 3.26 -20.35
C LEU A 250 -9.68 1.92 -20.85
N ARG A 251 -9.28 1.84 -22.12
CA ARG A 251 -8.62 0.66 -22.70
C ARG A 251 -7.27 1.03 -23.31
N PRO A 252 -6.33 0.06 -23.40
CA PRO A 252 -5.04 0.29 -24.03
C PRO A 252 -5.21 0.78 -25.48
N PRO A 253 -4.40 1.74 -25.93
CA PRO A 253 -4.45 2.21 -27.31
C PRO A 253 -4.05 1.09 -28.28
N LEU A 254 -4.59 1.16 -29.49
CA LEU A 254 -4.23 0.25 -30.59
C LEU A 254 -2.78 0.51 -31.04
N GLY A 255 -2.12 -0.52 -31.57
CA GLY A 255 -0.77 -0.40 -32.12
C GLY A 255 0.39 -0.56 -31.12
N LEU A 256 0.09 -0.87 -29.85
CA LEU A 256 1.12 -1.27 -28.89
C LEU A 256 1.61 -2.70 -29.17
N THR A 257 2.89 -2.94 -28.87
CA THR A 257 3.52 -4.27 -29.00
C THR A 257 3.37 -5.05 -27.70
N GLN A 258 2.82 -6.25 -27.76
CA GLN A 258 2.77 -7.12 -26.58
C GLN A 258 4.14 -7.72 -26.31
N VAL A 259 4.59 -7.67 -25.06
CA VAL A 259 5.81 -8.33 -24.57
C VAL A 259 5.47 -9.26 -23.40
N GLU A 260 6.36 -10.21 -23.11
CA GLU A 260 6.18 -11.13 -21.97
C GLU A 260 6.40 -10.43 -20.62
N GLU A 261 7.35 -9.52 -20.57
CA GLU A 261 7.63 -8.70 -19.39
C GLU A 261 8.06 -7.30 -19.83
N LEU A 262 7.52 -6.28 -19.15
CA LEU A 262 8.01 -4.93 -19.32
C LEU A 262 9.40 -4.85 -18.70
N GLY A 263 10.38 -4.37 -19.46
CA GLY A 263 11.74 -4.21 -18.93
C GLY A 263 11.69 -3.41 -17.63
N ALA A 264 12.15 -4.02 -16.54
CA ALA A 264 12.25 -3.34 -15.27
C ALA A 264 13.09 -2.07 -15.50
N GLU A 265 12.59 -0.91 -15.07
CA GLU A 265 13.54 0.14 -14.74
C GLU A 265 14.41 -0.47 -13.64
N THR A 266 15.64 -0.85 -13.98
CA THR A 266 16.72 -1.01 -13.00
C THR A 266 16.98 0.35 -12.38
N ARG A 267 16.04 0.85 -11.58
CA ARG A 267 16.43 1.49 -10.35
C ARG A 267 16.98 0.37 -9.52
N GLU A 268 18.32 0.25 -9.54
CA GLU A 268 19.01 -0.18 -8.35
C GLU A 268 18.46 0.70 -7.21
N GLU A 269 17.42 0.23 -6.52
CA GLU A 269 17.37 0.49 -5.10
C GLU A 269 18.76 0.09 -4.63
N PRO A 270 19.57 1.01 -4.07
CA PRO A 270 20.86 0.62 -3.55
C PRO A 270 20.52 -0.52 -2.61
N ARG A 271 20.97 -1.74 -2.94
CA ARG A 271 20.82 -2.89 -2.06
C ARG A 271 21.49 -2.42 -0.79
N GLY A 272 20.68 -1.95 0.16
CA GLY A 272 21.18 -1.45 1.43
C GLY A 272 22.01 -2.61 1.94
N GLU A 273 23.29 -2.35 2.20
CA GLU A 273 24.17 -3.39 2.73
C GLU A 273 23.41 -4.06 3.88
N VAL A 274 23.39 -5.39 3.91
CA VAL A 274 22.72 -6.13 4.97
C VAL A 274 23.73 -6.47 6.06
N CYS A 275 23.28 -6.52 7.31
CA CYS A 275 24.14 -6.99 8.38
C CYS A 275 24.52 -8.44 8.11
N LEU A 276 25.82 -8.72 8.02
CA LEU A 276 26.32 -10.07 7.71
C LEU A 276 25.92 -11.13 8.75
N ARG A 277 25.54 -10.72 9.96
CA ARG A 277 25.11 -11.63 11.03
C ARG A 277 23.60 -11.87 11.08
N CYS A 278 22.79 -10.82 10.98
CA CYS A 278 21.33 -10.95 11.17
C CYS A 278 20.53 -10.82 9.87
N GLY A 279 21.15 -10.49 8.74
CA GLY A 279 20.49 -10.27 7.45
C GLY A 279 19.60 -9.02 7.39
N GLY A 280 19.51 -8.25 8.48
CA GLY A 280 18.70 -7.03 8.53
C GLY A 280 19.30 -5.87 7.71
N PRO A 281 18.47 -4.96 7.18
CA PRO A 281 18.93 -3.80 6.41
C PRO A 281 19.79 -2.87 7.26
N LEU A 282 20.88 -2.35 6.71
CA LEU A 282 21.73 -1.36 7.40
C LEU A 282 21.28 0.07 7.07
N GLY A 283 21.08 0.87 8.12
CA GLY A 283 20.90 2.32 7.99
C GLY A 283 22.23 3.06 7.74
N LYS A 284 22.18 4.40 7.73
CA LYS A 284 23.37 5.27 7.55
C LYS A 284 24.48 5.01 8.57
N THR A 285 24.11 4.53 9.76
CA THR A 285 25.05 4.22 10.85
C THR A 285 25.34 2.72 10.85
N ARG A 286 26.43 2.31 10.20
CA ARG A 286 26.91 0.92 10.17
C ARG A 286 28.26 0.80 10.86
N VAL A 287 28.54 -0.35 11.45
CA VAL A 287 29.87 -0.68 11.94
C VAL A 287 30.48 -1.78 11.07
N THR A 288 31.76 -1.67 10.76
CA THR A 288 32.45 -2.61 9.88
C THR A 288 33.49 -3.44 10.64
N LEU A 289 33.76 -4.65 10.14
CA LEU A 289 34.89 -5.49 10.52
C LEU A 289 35.50 -6.08 9.25
N ALA A 290 36.76 -5.76 8.96
CA ALA A 290 37.45 -6.19 7.73
C ALA A 290 36.62 -5.91 6.45
N GLY A 291 36.04 -4.71 6.35
CA GLY A 291 35.19 -4.30 5.21
C GLY A 291 33.78 -4.90 5.20
N ARG A 292 33.44 -5.80 6.13
CA ARG A 292 32.10 -6.42 6.23
C ARG A 292 31.18 -5.60 7.14
N PRO A 293 29.92 -5.33 6.76
CA PRO A 293 29.09 -4.38 7.48
C PRO A 293 28.09 -5.04 8.46
N PHE A 294 27.82 -4.38 9.60
CA PHE A 294 26.97 -4.89 10.68
C PHE A 294 26.09 -3.77 11.28
N CYS A 295 24.89 -4.15 11.76
CA CYS A 295 23.90 -3.20 12.28
C CYS A 295 24.19 -2.73 13.71
N SER A 296 25.09 -3.41 14.44
CA SER A 296 25.47 -3.04 15.80
C SER A 296 26.88 -3.53 16.14
N ARG A 297 27.53 -2.87 17.11
CA ARG A 297 28.82 -3.33 17.66
C ARG A 297 28.72 -4.74 18.24
N GLN A 298 27.56 -5.09 18.81
CA GLN A 298 27.29 -6.41 19.37
C GLN A 298 27.32 -7.50 18.28
N HIS A 299 26.66 -7.28 17.14
CA HIS A 299 26.70 -8.23 16.03
C HIS A 299 28.10 -8.36 15.42
N ARG A 300 28.83 -7.25 15.33
CA ARG A 300 30.23 -7.25 14.88
C ARG A 300 31.12 -8.09 15.82
N GLN A 301 31.00 -7.88 17.13
CA GLN A 301 31.80 -8.59 18.14
C GLN A 301 31.45 -10.08 18.20
N ALA A 302 30.16 -10.42 18.12
CA ALA A 302 29.74 -11.80 18.14
C ALA A 302 30.24 -12.55 16.89
N TYR A 303 30.15 -11.91 15.71
CA TYR A 303 30.71 -12.47 14.48
C TYR A 303 32.23 -12.67 14.57
N ALA A 304 32.94 -11.69 15.15
CA ALA A 304 34.38 -11.81 15.39
C ALA A 304 34.74 -12.97 16.32
N ARG A 305 33.93 -13.25 17.35
CA ARG A 305 34.16 -14.34 18.31
C ARG A 305 33.94 -15.71 17.69
N GLU A 306 32.94 -15.86 16.84
CA GLU A 306 32.67 -17.11 16.12
C GLU A 306 33.80 -17.43 15.14
N HIS A 307 34.18 -16.47 14.30
CA HIS A 307 35.22 -16.68 13.29
C HIS A 307 36.66 -16.58 13.81
N ALA A 308 36.87 -16.17 15.07
CA ALA A 308 38.15 -16.31 15.75
C ALA A 308 38.42 -17.74 16.23
N ARG A 309 37.38 -18.59 16.32
CA ARG A 309 37.52 -20.01 16.69
C ARG A 309 37.76 -20.93 15.49
N GLU A 310 37.61 -20.40 14.28
CA GLU A 310 37.79 -21.12 13.01
C GLU A 310 39.19 -20.87 12.39
N ARG A 311 40.07 -20.16 13.09
CA ARG A 311 41.49 -19.96 12.75
C ARG A 311 42.37 -20.55 13.84
#